data_AF-A0A415MDI6-F1
#
_entry.id   AF-A0A415MDI6-F1
#
_cell.length_a   1.000
_cell.length_b   1.000
_cell.length_c   1.000
_cell.angle_alpha   90.00
_cell.angle_beta   90.00
_cell.angle_gamma   90.00
#
_symmetry.space_group_name_H-M   'P 1'
#
loop_
_entity.id
_entity.type
_entity.pdbx_description
1 polymer ?
#
loop_
_entity_poly.entity_id
_entity_poly.type
_entity_poly.pdbx_seq_one_letter_code
_entity_poly.pdbx_strand_id
1 'polypeptide(L)'
;MNLLKKTLDYMEMSSGQLSAVALSFLLCMNQAYGANKACSILLIDDPVQTIDDVNMVGFVDILRYEFGDRQIFISTHEQSFEWFLRYRYSKAEKKVNVFNMKDIMLQEK
;
A
#
# COMPACT_ATOMS: atom_id res chain seq x y z
N MET A 1 -8.39 -18.44 -32.07
CA MET A 1 -7.48 -17.26 -32.11
C MET A 1 -7.80 -16.17 -31.08
N ASN A 2 -8.94 -16.22 -30.36
CA ASN A 2 -9.29 -15.21 -29.34
C ASN A 2 -8.96 -15.61 -27.89
N LEU A 3 -8.81 -16.91 -27.58
CA LEU A 3 -8.33 -17.34 -26.25
C LEU A 3 -6.84 -17.06 -26.07
N LEU A 4 -6.02 -17.32 -27.10
CA LEU A 4 -4.58 -17.05 -27.04
C LEU A 4 -4.27 -15.55 -26.87
N LYS A 5 -5.03 -14.67 -27.51
CA LYS A 5 -4.90 -13.21 -27.34
C LYS A 5 -5.21 -12.75 -25.92
N LYS A 6 -6.21 -13.34 -25.27
CA LYS A 6 -6.57 -13.06 -23.87
C LYS A 6 -5.49 -13.51 -22.88
N THR A 7 -4.81 -14.63 -23.17
CA THR A 7 -3.68 -15.10 -22.37
C THR A 7 -2.40 -14.29 -22.65
N LEU A 8 -2.27 -13.70 -23.84
CA LEU A 8 -1.18 -12.78 -24.20
C LEU A 8 -1.31 -11.41 -23.51
N ASP A 9 -2.52 -10.87 -23.34
CA ASP A 9 -2.74 -9.61 -22.58
C ASP A 9 -2.20 -9.68 -21.14
N TYR A 10 -2.33 -10.85 -20.48
CA TYR A 10 -1.73 -11.09 -19.16
C TYR A 10 -0.20 -11.09 -19.16
N MET A 11 0.42 -11.35 -20.31
CA MET A 11 1.88 -11.33 -20.49
C MET A 11 2.42 -10.02 -21.09
N GLU A 12 1.55 -9.12 -21.57
CA GLU A 12 1.94 -7.80 -22.06
C GLU A 12 1.94 -6.72 -20.96
N MET A 13 1.26 -6.99 -19.83
CA MET A 13 1.29 -6.12 -18.67
C MET A 13 2.64 -6.25 -17.95
N SER A 14 3.26 -5.11 -17.63
CA SER A 14 4.46 -5.14 -16.79
C SER A 14 4.11 -5.70 -15.40
N SER A 15 5.09 -6.27 -14.69
CA SER A 15 4.89 -6.78 -13.33
C SER A 15 4.25 -5.73 -12.40
N GLY A 16 4.62 -4.45 -12.54
CA GLY A 16 4.01 -3.35 -11.81
C GLY A 16 2.52 -3.13 -12.14
N GLN A 17 2.11 -3.26 -13.40
CA GLN A 17 0.71 -3.14 -13.80
C GLN A 17 -0.14 -4.30 -13.27
N LEU A 18 0.40 -5.52 -13.25
CA LEU A 18 -0.27 -6.67 -12.65
C LEU A 18 -0.45 -6.48 -11.12
N SER A 19 0.59 -6.00 -10.44
CA SER A 19 0.51 -5.63 -9.01
C SER A 19 -0.53 -4.54 -8.74
N ALA A 20 -0.62 -3.53 -9.61
CA ALA A 20 -1.62 -2.47 -9.48
C ALA A 20 -3.06 -3.00 -9.61
N VAL A 21 -3.31 -3.92 -10.55
CA VAL A 21 -4.61 -4.58 -10.71
C VAL A 21 -4.94 -5.47 -9.51
N ALA A 22 -3.99 -6.31 -9.06
CA ALA A 22 -4.18 -7.19 -7.92
C ALA A 22 -4.47 -6.40 -6.63
N LEU A 23 -3.76 -5.29 -6.42
CA LEU A 23 -3.98 -4.40 -5.30
C LEU A 23 -5.34 -3.71 -5.39
N SER A 24 -5.71 -3.16 -6.56
CA SER A 24 -7.01 -2.52 -6.76
C SER A 24 -8.16 -3.49 -6.48
N PHE A 25 -8.00 -4.76 -6.88
CA PHE A 25 -8.95 -5.81 -6.58
C PHE A 25 -9.01 -6.14 -5.08
N LEU A 26 -7.88 -6.31 -4.41
CA LEU A 26 -7.80 -6.56 -2.96
C LEU A 26 -8.48 -5.44 -2.16
N LEU A 27 -8.22 -4.20 -2.54
CA LEU A 27 -8.78 -2.99 -1.94
C LEU A 27 -10.29 -2.89 -2.18
N CYS A 28 -10.75 -3.17 -3.39
CA CYS A 28 -12.18 -3.24 -3.71
C CYS A 28 -12.90 -4.31 -2.87
N MET A 29 -12.30 -5.49 -2.72
CA MET A 29 -12.82 -6.54 -1.82
C MET A 29 -12.82 -6.07 -0.37
N ASN A 30 -11.75 -5.43 0.12
CA ASN A 30 -11.69 -4.90 1.47
C ASN A 30 -12.77 -3.84 1.77
N GLN A 31 -13.14 -3.05 0.75
CA GLN A 31 -14.22 -2.07 0.83
C GLN A 31 -15.60 -2.75 0.78
N ALA A 32 -15.85 -3.64 -0.19
CA ALA A 32 -17.12 -4.35 -0.38
C ALA A 32 -17.51 -5.22 0.82
N TYR A 33 -16.54 -5.92 1.42
CA TYR A 33 -16.78 -6.79 2.59
C TYR A 33 -16.61 -6.05 3.93
N GLY A 34 -16.03 -4.84 3.92
CA GLY A 34 -15.74 -4.06 5.12
C GLY A 34 -16.74 -2.94 5.43
N ALA A 35 -17.69 -2.64 4.53
CA ALA A 35 -18.58 -1.48 4.59
C ALA A 35 -19.43 -1.33 5.87
N ASN A 36 -19.64 -2.41 6.63
CA ASN A 36 -20.46 -2.42 7.85
C ASN A 36 -19.64 -2.49 9.16
N LYS A 37 -18.31 -2.38 9.12
CA LYS A 37 -17.47 -2.42 10.33
C LYS A 37 -16.87 -1.05 10.63
N ALA A 38 -17.37 -0.42 11.68
CA ALA A 38 -16.79 0.80 12.25
C ALA A 38 -15.36 0.49 12.73
N CYS A 39 -14.38 1.19 12.16
CA CYS A 39 -12.94 0.99 12.36
C CYS A 39 -12.40 -0.29 11.70
N SER A 40 -11.98 -0.16 10.44
CA SER A 40 -11.21 -1.18 9.74
C SER A 40 -9.72 -0.82 9.80
N ILE A 41 -8.92 -1.76 10.28
CA ILE A 41 -7.46 -1.65 10.32
C ILE A 41 -6.90 -2.27 9.04
N LEU A 42 -5.95 -1.60 8.40
CA LEU A 42 -5.19 -2.11 7.26
C LEU A 42 -3.73 -2.30 7.68
N LEU A 43 -3.23 -3.53 7.60
CA LEU A 43 -1.85 -3.88 7.90
C LEU A 43 -1.16 -4.26 6.58
N ILE A 44 -0.07 -3.58 6.23
CA ILE A 44 0.70 -3.81 5.01
C ILE A 44 2.12 -4.11 5.40
N ASP A 45 2.60 -5.29 5.03
CA ASP A 45 3.99 -5.69 5.27
C ASP A 45 4.84 -5.35 4.05
N ASP A 46 5.84 -4.50 4.25
CA ASP A 46 6.90 -4.13 3.30
C ASP A 46 6.48 -4.00 1.83
N PRO A 47 5.69 -2.97 1.48
CA PRO A 47 5.10 -2.84 0.13
C PRO A 47 6.15 -2.66 -0.97
N VAL A 48 7.36 -2.20 -0.63
CA VAL A 48 8.49 -2.02 -1.56
C VAL A 48 8.91 -3.36 -2.19
N GLN A 49 8.67 -4.50 -1.52
CA GLN A 49 8.99 -5.82 -2.07
C GLN A 49 8.05 -6.26 -3.20
N THR A 50 6.84 -5.69 -3.27
CA THR A 50 5.77 -6.15 -4.16
C THR A 50 5.35 -5.11 -5.21
N ILE A 51 5.63 -3.83 -4.95
CA ILE A 51 5.32 -2.70 -5.80
C ILE A 51 6.62 -2.06 -6.25
N ASP A 52 6.75 -1.81 -7.54
CA ASP A 52 7.86 -1.08 -8.13
C ASP A 52 7.81 0.43 -7.82
N ASP A 53 8.97 1.07 -7.80
CA ASP A 53 9.13 2.50 -7.47
C ASP A 53 8.21 3.42 -8.28
N VAL A 54 7.95 3.06 -9.54
CA VAL A 54 7.06 3.81 -10.45
C VAL A 54 5.63 3.84 -9.92
N ASN A 55 5.11 2.70 -9.43
CA ASN A 55 3.73 2.59 -8.98
C ASN A 55 3.56 2.88 -7.48
N MET A 56 4.64 2.94 -6.71
CA MET A 56 4.61 3.32 -5.28
C MET A 56 3.95 4.67 -5.02
N VAL A 57 4.12 5.63 -5.92
CA VAL A 57 3.46 6.95 -5.80
C VAL A 57 1.94 6.81 -5.87
N GLY A 58 1.46 6.08 -6.88
CA GLY A 58 0.03 5.81 -7.06
C GLY A 58 -0.54 4.99 -5.91
N PHE A 59 0.22 4.02 -5.41
CA PHE A 59 -0.14 3.22 -4.25
C PHE A 59 -0.39 4.07 -3.01
N VAL A 60 0.56 4.95 -2.66
CA VAL A 60 0.44 5.84 -1.50
C VAL A 60 -0.74 6.79 -1.65
N ASP A 61 -1.02 7.26 -2.87
CA ASP A 61 -2.17 8.12 -3.12
C ASP A 61 -3.50 7.37 -2.98
N ILE A 62 -3.60 6.13 -3.47
CA ILE A 62 -4.79 5.29 -3.25
C ILE A 62 -5.03 5.06 -1.76
N LEU A 63 -4.00 4.71 -0.99
CA LEU A 63 -4.13 4.54 0.46
C LEU A 63 -4.61 5.81 1.16
N ARG A 64 -4.14 6.98 0.70
CA ARG A 64 -4.53 8.27 1.30
C ARG A 64 -5.97 8.67 1.00
N TYR A 65 -6.44 8.45 -0.22
CA TYR A 65 -7.76 8.91 -0.67
C TYR A 65 -8.87 7.89 -0.43
N GLU A 66 -8.67 6.63 -0.83
CA GLU A 66 -9.71 5.59 -0.79
C GLU A 66 -9.80 4.87 0.56
N PHE A 67 -8.73 4.93 1.36
CA PHE A 67 -8.62 4.25 2.67
C PHE A 67 -8.45 5.24 3.82
N GLY A 68 -8.83 6.50 3.61
CA GLY A 68 -8.72 7.57 4.62
C GLY A 68 -9.65 7.40 5.84
N ASP A 69 -10.60 6.46 5.77
CA ASP A 69 -11.49 6.03 6.85
C ASP A 69 -10.89 4.91 7.73
N ARG A 70 -9.71 4.38 7.36
CA ARG A 70 -9.05 3.23 7.99
C ARG A 70 -7.82 3.64 8.77
N GLN A 71 -7.49 2.86 9.80
CA GLN A 71 -6.19 2.96 10.45
C GLN A 71 -5.18 2.09 9.68
N ILE A 72 -4.17 2.72 9.10
CA ILE A 72 -3.19 2.04 8.25
C ILE A 72 -1.87 1.89 9.03
N PHE A 73 -1.36 0.66 9.10
CA PHE A 73 -0.02 0.34 9.56
C PHE A 73 0.78 -0.21 8.39
N ILE A 74 1.96 0.36 8.18
CA ILE A 74 2.89 -0.05 7.13
C ILE A 74 4.22 -0.37 7.80
N SER A 75 4.72 -1.59 7.59
CA SER A 75 6.12 -1.91 7.87
C SER A 75 6.95 -1.62 6.61
N THR A 76 8.19 -1.21 6.80
CA THR A 76 9.15 -1.05 5.72
C THR A 76 10.55 -1.15 6.30
N HIS A 77 11.48 -1.73 5.54
CA HIS A 77 12.91 -1.68 5.86
C HIS A 77 13.62 -0.52 5.14
N GLU A 78 12.95 0.13 4.16
CA GLU A 78 13.45 1.31 3.46
C GLU A 78 13.07 2.61 4.17
N GLN A 79 14.08 3.38 4.57
CA GLN A 79 13.89 4.70 5.19
C GLN A 79 13.44 5.78 4.19
N SER A 80 13.89 5.69 2.93
CA SER A 80 13.42 6.53 1.82
C SER A 80 11.90 6.49 1.67
N PHE A 81 11.33 5.29 1.75
CA PHE A 81 9.89 5.09 1.66
C PHE A 81 9.13 5.61 2.88
N GLU A 82 9.67 5.45 4.10
CA GLU A 82 9.11 6.05 5.32
C GLU A 82 9.02 7.57 5.20
N TRP A 83 10.11 8.23 4.77
CA TRP A 83 10.11 9.68 4.55
C TRP A 83 9.09 10.10 3.49
N PHE A 84 8.98 9.33 2.41
CA PHE A 84 8.01 9.60 1.36
C PHE A 84 6.57 9.51 1.88
N LEU A 85 6.22 8.43 2.60
CA LEU A 85 4.92 8.27 3.25
C LEU A 85 4.63 9.44 4.19
N ARG A 86 5.56 9.74 5.10
CA ARG A 86 5.41 10.83 6.07
C ARG A 86 5.19 12.17 5.37
N TYR A 87 5.94 12.45 4.32
CA TYR A 87 5.78 13.68 3.53
C TYR A 87 4.40 13.77 2.87
N ARG A 88 3.95 12.71 2.17
CA ARG A 88 2.66 12.70 1.48
C ARG A 88 1.48 12.81 2.44
N TYR A 89 1.52 12.11 3.56
CA TYR A 89 0.45 12.15 4.58
C TYR A 89 0.47 13.46 5.38
N SER A 90 1.64 14.00 5.73
CA SER A 90 1.74 15.31 6.39
C SER A 90 1.18 16.43 5.50
N LYS A 91 1.39 16.36 4.18
CA LYS A 91 0.78 17.30 3.22
C LYS A 91 -0.74 17.20 3.12
N ALA A 92 -1.33 16.08 3.54
CA ALA A 92 -2.79 15.92 3.65
C ALA A 92 -3.32 16.22 5.05
N GLU A 93 -2.51 16.81 5.94
CA GLU A 93 -2.88 17.09 7.33
C GLU A 93 -3.30 15.83 8.10
N LYS A 94 -2.81 14.65 7.68
CA LYS A 94 -3.05 13.39 8.36
C LYS A 94 -1.97 13.14 9.42
N LYS A 95 -2.38 12.61 10.57
CA LYS A 95 -1.45 12.22 11.64
C LYS A 95 -0.68 10.96 11.23
N VAL A 96 0.65 11.03 11.31
CA VAL A 96 1.55 9.90 11.06
C VAL A 96 2.41 9.69 12.29
N ASN A 97 2.45 8.46 12.80
CA ASN A 97 3.38 8.06 13.86
C ASN A 97 4.41 7.12 13.24
N VAL A 98 5.68 7.35 13.55
CA VAL A 98 6.80 6.55 13.04
C VAL A 98 7.39 5.79 14.22
N PHE A 99 7.56 4.48 14.06
CA PHE A 99 8.14 3.61 15.08
C PHE A 99 9.39 2.96 14.51
N ASN A 100 10.56 3.35 15.03
CA ASN A 100 11.80 2.68 14.70
C ASN A 100 11.97 1.46 15.61
N MET A 101 11.80 0.27 15.05
CA MET A 101 11.91 -0.98 15.81
C MET A 101 13.29 -1.20 16.41
N LYS A 102 14.37 -0.73 15.76
CA LYS A 102 15.73 -0.84 16.30
C LYS A 102 15.87 0.03 17.55
N ASP A 103 15.37 1.26 17.52
CA ASP A 103 15.45 2.17 18.66
C ASP A 103 14.61 1.64 19.84
N ILE A 104 13.43 1.10 19.55
CA ILE A 104 12.55 0.50 20.58
C ILE A 104 13.23 -0.71 21.23
N MET A 105 13.81 -1.61 20.44
CA MET A 105 14.47 -2.83 20.96
C MET A 105 15.77 -2.54 21.72
N LEU A 106 16.46 -1.44 21.39
CA LEU A 106 17.70 -1.03 22.06
C LEU A 106 17.47 -0.16 23.31
N GLN A 107 16.26 0.36 23.51
CA GLN A 107 15.87 1.14 24.70
C GLN A 107 15.48 0.26 25.90
N GLU A 108 15.35 -1.07 25.73
CA GLU A 108 15.27 -2.01 26.85
C GLU A 108 16.67 -2.26 27.45
N LYS A 109 17.16 -1.30 28.25
CA LYS A 109 18.22 -1.51 29.24
C LYS A 109 17.96 -0.75 30.53
#